data_AF-A0A945PF47-F1
#
_entry.id   AF-A0A945PF47-F1
#
_cell.length_a   1.000
_cell.length_b   1.000
_cell.length_c   1.000
_cell.angle_alpha   90.00
_cell.angle_beta   90.00
_cell.angle_gamma   90.00
#
_symmetry.space_group_name_H-M   'P 1'
#
loop_
_entity.id
_entity.type
_entity.pdbx_description
1 polymer ?
#
loop_
_entity_poly.entity_id
_entity_poly.type
_entity_poly.pdbx_seq_one_letter_code
_entity_poly.pdbx_strand_id
1 'polypeptide(L)'
;MNLYFFFRSAIRAATGGGRSYHLWMGSLTILMLIGGYGYSVQMREGLIVTGMSDHVSWGLYISNFTFLVGLAAAAVMLVLPAYVLRDVDFSKAVLIGEGVAVAALLMCLSFVVVDMGGPMRAWHLIPKLGYFNWPQSLLAWDVVVLNGYLALNLLIPFYILYCHYNGRHPKERYY
;
A
#
# COMPACT_ATOMS: atom_id res chain seq x y z
N MET A 1 6.57 27.43 -6.76
CA MET A 1 5.41 27.36 -5.84
C MET A 1 5.79 26.44 -4.70
N ASN A 2 5.50 26.79 -3.44
CA ASN A 2 6.05 26.11 -2.27
C ASN A 2 5.34 24.76 -2.04
N LEU A 3 6.10 23.69 -1.75
CA LEU A 3 5.59 22.33 -1.49
C LEU A 3 4.48 22.30 -0.42
N TYR A 4 4.57 23.21 0.55
CA TYR A 4 3.55 23.44 1.57
C TYR A 4 2.15 23.73 1.01
N PHE A 5 2.06 24.56 -0.04
CA PHE A 5 0.76 24.91 -0.65
C PHE A 5 0.15 23.73 -1.40
N PHE A 6 0.98 22.90 -2.03
CA PHE A 6 0.53 21.67 -2.68
C PHE A 6 -0.11 20.73 -1.65
N PHE A 7 0.58 20.43 -0.54
CA PHE A 7 0.04 19.56 0.50
C PHE A 7 -1.24 20.11 1.15
N ARG A 8 -1.28 21.41 1.46
CA ARG A 8 -2.49 22.02 2.03
C ARG A 8 -3.68 21.95 1.07
N SER A 9 -3.43 22.14 -0.23
CA SER A 9 -4.46 22.04 -1.26
C SER A 9 -4.93 20.60 -1.45
N ALA A 10 -4.00 19.63 -1.44
CA ALA A 10 -4.32 18.21 -1.51
C ALA A 10 -5.16 17.75 -0.31
N ILE A 11 -4.81 18.16 0.91
CA ILE A 11 -5.59 17.84 2.12
C ILE A 11 -6.98 18.46 2.06
N ARG A 12 -7.10 19.72 1.62
CA ARG A 12 -8.39 20.38 1.45
C ARG A 12 -9.25 19.69 0.39
N ALA A 13 -8.64 19.22 -0.71
CA ALA A 13 -9.36 18.45 -1.72
C ALA A 13 -9.79 17.08 -1.20
N ALA A 14 -8.92 16.38 -0.45
CA ALA A 14 -9.22 15.10 0.14
C ALA A 14 -10.35 15.17 1.19
N THR A 15 -10.44 16.28 1.94
CA THR A 15 -11.41 16.45 3.03
C THR A 15 -12.66 17.25 2.64
N GLY A 16 -12.71 17.81 1.42
CA GLY A 16 -13.74 18.73 0.95
C GLY A 16 -14.99 18.08 0.36
N GLY A 17 -15.53 17.02 0.98
CA GLY A 17 -16.67 16.26 0.46
C GLY A 17 -18.05 16.70 0.96
N GLY A 18 -19.11 16.16 0.34
CA GLY A 18 -20.50 16.34 0.78
C GLY A 18 -20.89 15.45 1.97
N ARG A 19 -22.16 15.52 2.41
CA ARG A 19 -22.67 14.71 3.53
C ARG A 19 -22.47 13.20 3.33
N SER A 20 -22.75 12.68 2.13
CA SER A 20 -22.56 11.25 1.80
C SER A 20 -21.09 10.82 1.88
N TYR A 21 -20.16 11.69 1.50
CA TYR A 21 -18.73 11.42 1.61
C TYR A 21 -18.33 11.27 3.07
N HIS A 22 -18.74 12.19 3.95
CA HIS A 22 -18.42 12.10 5.37
C HIS A 22 -19.06 10.90 6.07
N LEU A 23 -20.29 10.53 5.68
CA LEU A 23 -20.94 9.31 6.17
C LEU A 23 -20.15 8.06 5.78
N TRP A 24 -19.71 7.97 4.51
CA TRP A 24 -18.89 6.87 4.02
C TRP A 24 -17.53 6.79 4.73
N MET A 25 -16.85 7.91 4.90
CA MET A 25 -15.58 7.98 5.64
C MET A 25 -15.77 7.59 7.11
N GLY A 26 -16.88 8.01 7.72
CA GLY A 26 -17.25 7.62 9.09
C GLY A 26 -17.47 6.12 9.22
N SER A 27 -18.22 5.50 8.30
CA SER A 27 -18.44 4.05 8.32
C SER A 27 -17.15 3.25 8.14
N LEU A 28 -16.27 3.68 7.23
CA LEU A 28 -14.95 3.05 7.06
C LEU A 28 -14.10 3.16 8.31
N THR A 29 -14.15 4.32 8.99
CA THR A 29 -13.41 4.53 10.24
C THR A 29 -13.91 3.60 11.35
N ILE A 30 -15.23 3.40 11.46
CA ILE A 30 -15.80 2.45 12.42
C ILE A 30 -15.33 1.02 12.13
N LEU A 31 -15.34 0.60 10.86
CA LEU A 31 -14.83 -0.72 10.47
C LEU A 31 -13.35 -0.90 10.82
N MET A 32 -12.52 0.13 10.59
CA MET A 32 -11.11 0.10 11.00
C MET A 32 -10.93 0.00 12.52
N LEU A 33 -11.78 0.66 13.30
CA LEU A 33 -11.75 0.56 14.77
C LEU A 33 -12.15 -0.84 15.27
N ILE A 34 -13.14 -1.47 14.63
CA ILE A 34 -13.50 -2.86 14.93
C ILE A 34 -12.33 -3.80 14.63
N GLY A 35 -11.68 -3.63 13.47
CA GLY A 35 -10.48 -4.38 13.12
C GLY A 35 -9.32 -4.15 14.10
N GLY A 36 -9.10 -2.90 14.50
CA GLY A 36 -8.10 -2.52 15.50
C GLY A 36 -8.37 -3.13 16.89
N TYR A 37 -9.65 -3.19 17.29
CA TYR A 37 -10.05 -3.90 18.50
C TYR A 37 -9.74 -5.40 18.40
N GLY A 38 -10.08 -6.05 17.29
CA GLY A 38 -9.74 -7.45 17.04
C GLY A 38 -8.23 -7.71 17.10
N TYR A 39 -7.43 -6.83 16.50
CA TYR A 39 -5.97 -6.92 16.59
C TYR A 39 -5.46 -6.75 18.02
N SER A 40 -6.08 -5.90 18.83
CA SER A 40 -5.70 -5.74 20.24
C SER A 40 -5.94 -7.01 21.07
N VAL A 41 -6.98 -7.78 20.75
CA VAL A 41 -7.27 -9.09 21.38
C VAL A 41 -6.21 -10.11 20.94
N GLN A 42 -5.92 -10.19 19.64
CA GLN A 42 -4.88 -11.06 19.10
C GLN A 42 -3.50 -10.79 19.72
N MET A 43 -3.15 -9.54 20.01
CA MET A 43 -1.89 -9.21 20.68
C MET A 43 -1.79 -9.72 22.12
N ARG A 44 -2.92 -9.94 22.79
CA ARG A 44 -2.98 -10.44 24.18
C ARG A 44 -3.07 -11.95 24.24
N GLU A 45 -3.90 -12.53 23.39
CA GLU A 45 -4.24 -13.96 23.41
C GLU A 45 -3.40 -14.78 22.41
N GLY A 46 -2.66 -14.10 21.52
CA GLY A 46 -1.82 -14.71 20.49
C GLY A 46 -2.55 -14.99 19.18
N LEU A 47 -1.82 -15.55 18.23
CA LEU A 47 -2.31 -15.89 16.88
C LEU A 47 -3.37 -17.01 16.87
N ILE A 48 -3.60 -17.69 18.01
CA ILE A 48 -4.62 -18.74 18.11
C ILE A 48 -6.04 -18.19 17.91
N VAL A 49 -6.29 -16.92 18.24
CA VAL A 49 -7.60 -16.26 18.07
C VAL A 49 -8.02 -16.20 16.60
N THR A 50 -7.06 -16.23 15.67
CA THR A 50 -7.34 -16.22 14.23
C THR A 50 -7.62 -17.61 13.67
N GLY A 51 -7.67 -18.65 14.52
CA GLY A 51 -7.89 -20.04 14.12
C GLY A 51 -6.67 -20.73 13.51
N MET A 52 -5.47 -20.14 13.65
CA MET A 52 -4.23 -20.76 13.20
C MET A 52 -3.78 -21.85 14.19
N SER A 53 -3.09 -22.86 13.67
CA SER A 53 -2.58 -24.00 14.43
C SER A 53 -1.17 -24.34 13.94
N ASP A 54 -0.46 -25.22 14.66
CA ASP A 54 0.87 -25.65 14.23
C ASP A 54 0.85 -26.39 12.88
N HIS A 55 -0.27 -27.01 12.52
CA HIS A 55 -0.46 -27.65 11.22
C HIS A 55 -0.85 -26.65 10.11
N VAL A 56 -1.56 -25.57 10.46
CA VAL A 56 -1.99 -24.51 9.55
C VAL A 56 -1.49 -23.18 10.10
N SER A 57 -0.21 -22.93 9.88
CA SER A 57 0.50 -21.76 10.39
C SER A 57 0.24 -20.50 9.57
N TRP A 58 -0.25 -20.65 8.33
CA TRP A 58 -0.62 -19.55 7.42
C TRP A 58 -2.11 -19.60 7.11
N GLY A 59 -2.87 -18.79 7.86
CA GLY A 59 -4.31 -18.66 7.70
C GLY A 59 -4.71 -17.49 6.80
N LEU A 60 -5.70 -16.74 7.27
CA LEU A 60 -6.31 -15.63 6.51
C LEU A 60 -5.33 -14.50 6.16
N TYR A 61 -4.29 -14.25 6.96
CA TYR A 61 -3.36 -13.14 6.69
C TYR A 61 -2.51 -13.38 5.45
N ILE A 62 -1.80 -14.51 5.37
CA ILE A 62 -0.96 -14.83 4.22
C ILE A 62 -1.80 -15.11 2.96
N SER A 63 -3.01 -15.66 3.12
CA SER A 63 -3.95 -15.80 2.00
C SER A 63 -4.40 -14.44 1.42
N ASN A 64 -4.80 -13.49 2.28
CA ASN A 64 -5.17 -12.15 1.81
C ASN A 64 -3.97 -11.37 1.27
N PHE A 65 -2.80 -11.55 1.86
CA PHE A 65 -1.54 -10.99 1.36
C PHE A 65 -1.28 -11.42 -0.08
N THR A 66 -1.28 -12.71 -0.37
CA THR A 66 -1.03 -13.22 -1.73
C THR A 66 -2.09 -12.76 -2.73
N PHE A 67 -3.36 -12.68 -2.31
CA PHE A 67 -4.44 -12.11 -3.11
C PHE A 67 -4.19 -10.64 -3.48
N LEU A 68 -3.82 -9.81 -2.50
CA LEU A 68 -3.56 -8.38 -2.71
C LEU A 68 -2.28 -8.12 -3.52
N VAL A 69 -1.26 -8.97 -3.39
CA VAL A 69 -0.11 -8.94 -4.30
C VAL A 69 -0.55 -9.19 -5.75
N GLY A 70 -1.46 -10.16 -5.96
CA GLY A 70 -2.07 -10.40 -7.26
C GLY A 70 -2.87 -9.21 -7.79
N LEU A 71 -3.68 -8.55 -6.93
CA LEU A 71 -4.42 -7.33 -7.28
C LEU A 71 -3.46 -6.20 -7.69
N ALA A 72 -2.37 -6.01 -6.94
CA ALA A 72 -1.38 -4.99 -7.22
C ALA A 72 -0.64 -5.28 -8.54
N ALA A 73 -0.34 -6.55 -8.84
CA ALA A 73 0.26 -6.95 -10.12
C ALA A 73 -0.70 -6.72 -11.30
N ALA A 74 -1.99 -7.02 -11.13
CA ALA A 74 -3.01 -6.74 -12.15
C ALA A 74 -3.13 -5.24 -12.45
N ALA A 75 -3.02 -4.38 -11.42
CA ALA A 75 -2.98 -2.94 -11.61
C ALA A 75 -1.77 -2.50 -12.46
N VAL A 76 -0.57 -3.07 -12.26
CA VAL A 76 0.60 -2.80 -13.15
C VAL A 76 0.35 -3.23 -14.58
N MET A 77 -0.29 -4.37 -14.78
CA MET A 77 -0.57 -4.87 -16.13
C MET A 77 -1.47 -3.92 -16.92
N LEU A 78 -2.36 -3.17 -16.26
CA LEU A 78 -3.15 -2.11 -16.92
C LEU A 78 -2.31 -0.87 -17.27
N VAL A 79 -1.20 -0.67 -16.57
CA VAL A 79 -0.34 0.50 -16.68
C VAL A 79 0.73 0.33 -17.78
N LEU A 80 1.18 -0.90 -17.99
CA LEU A 80 2.16 -1.28 -19.02
C LEU A 80 1.77 -0.81 -20.44
N PRO A 81 0.54 -1.08 -20.94
CA PRO A 81 0.11 -0.61 -22.26
C PRO A 81 0.15 0.92 -22.38
N ALA A 82 -0.26 1.65 -21.33
CA ALA A 82 -0.29 3.10 -21.38
C ALA A 82 1.12 3.72 -21.49
N TYR A 83 2.11 3.18 -20.77
CA TYR A 83 3.49 3.66 -20.85
C TYR A 83 4.23 3.17 -22.10
N VAL A 84 4.01 1.92 -22.53
CA VAL A 84 4.73 1.30 -23.66
C VAL A 84 4.12 1.67 -25.01
N LEU A 85 2.80 1.60 -25.16
CA LEU A 85 2.09 1.90 -26.41
C LEU A 85 1.80 3.40 -26.59
N ARG A 86 2.13 4.23 -25.56
CA ARG A 86 1.91 5.69 -25.55
C ARG A 86 0.48 6.09 -25.91
N ASP A 87 -0.49 5.23 -25.59
CA ASP A 87 -1.88 5.44 -25.95
C ASP A 87 -2.58 6.33 -24.91
N VAL A 88 -3.10 7.47 -25.36
CA VAL A 88 -3.46 8.61 -24.51
C VAL A 88 -4.76 8.36 -23.75
N ASP A 89 -5.63 7.50 -24.27
CA ASP A 89 -6.93 7.18 -23.68
C ASP A 89 -6.82 6.38 -22.36
N PHE A 90 -5.70 5.66 -22.15
CA PHE A 90 -5.48 4.87 -20.94
C PHE A 90 -4.93 5.67 -19.76
N SER A 91 -4.47 6.91 -19.96
CA SER A 91 -3.82 7.70 -18.91
C SER A 91 -4.71 7.94 -17.67
N LYS A 92 -6.02 8.05 -17.84
CA LYS A 92 -6.96 8.19 -16.70
C LYS A 92 -7.13 6.88 -15.92
N ALA A 93 -7.13 5.74 -16.61
CA ALA A 93 -7.25 4.42 -15.99
C ALA A 93 -5.97 4.06 -15.20
N VAL A 94 -4.80 4.49 -15.71
CA VAL A 94 -3.50 4.36 -15.04
C VAL A 94 -3.52 4.99 -13.65
N LEU A 95 -4.02 6.23 -13.52
CA LEU A 95 -4.03 6.93 -12.24
C LEU A 95 -4.89 6.20 -11.19
N ILE A 96 -6.03 5.63 -11.61
CA ILE A 96 -6.89 4.83 -10.74
C ILE A 96 -6.18 3.52 -10.38
N GLY A 97 -5.54 2.85 -11.35
CA GLY A 97 -4.78 1.63 -11.15
C GLY A 97 -3.62 1.81 -10.18
N GLU A 98 -2.82 2.86 -10.34
CA GLU A 98 -1.73 3.21 -9.42
C GLU A 98 -2.25 3.48 -8.01
N GLY A 99 -3.39 4.18 -7.87
CA GLY A 99 -4.03 4.38 -6.57
C GLY A 99 -4.45 3.07 -5.88
N VAL A 100 -5.02 2.14 -6.65
CA VAL A 100 -5.37 0.80 -6.15
C VAL A 100 -4.13 -0.01 -5.80
N ALA A 101 -3.06 0.08 -6.61
CA ALA A 101 -1.80 -0.59 -6.33
C ALA A 101 -1.18 -0.11 -5.01
N VAL A 102 -1.13 1.20 -4.77
CA VAL A 102 -0.63 1.76 -3.49
C VAL A 102 -1.46 1.24 -2.31
N ALA A 103 -2.79 1.28 -2.41
CA ALA A 103 -3.68 0.80 -1.35
C ALA A 103 -3.47 -0.71 -1.07
N ALA A 104 -3.37 -1.52 -2.13
CA ALA A 104 -3.11 -2.96 -2.03
C ALA A 104 -1.76 -3.25 -1.36
N LEU A 105 -0.70 -2.53 -1.74
CA LEU A 105 0.64 -2.72 -1.17
C LEU A 105 0.71 -2.32 0.31
N LEU A 106 0.06 -1.22 0.69
CA LEU A 106 -0.02 -0.81 2.10
C LEU A 106 -0.73 -1.89 2.94
N MET A 107 -1.81 -2.48 2.40
CA MET A 107 -2.50 -3.60 3.04
C MET A 107 -1.63 -4.87 3.10
N CYS A 108 -0.89 -5.21 2.04
CA CYS A 108 0.04 -6.34 2.04
C CYS A 108 1.09 -6.20 3.16
N LEU A 109 1.74 -5.04 3.24
CA LEU A 109 2.74 -4.77 4.28
C LEU A 109 2.10 -4.83 5.68
N SER A 110 0.87 -4.34 5.84
CA SER A 110 0.14 -4.42 7.11
C SER A 110 -0.16 -5.87 7.50
N PHE A 111 -0.57 -6.74 6.57
CA PHE A 111 -0.81 -8.15 6.85
C PHE A 111 0.45 -8.90 7.26
N VAL A 112 1.59 -8.63 6.63
CA VAL A 112 2.89 -9.19 7.06
C VAL A 112 3.21 -8.79 8.50
N VAL A 113 2.90 -7.55 8.90
CA VAL A 113 3.11 -7.07 10.26
C VAL A 113 2.17 -7.72 11.27
N VAL A 114 0.90 -7.88 10.90
CA VAL A 114 -0.13 -8.46 11.77
C VAL A 114 0.03 -9.97 11.95
N ASP A 115 0.53 -10.67 10.93
CA ASP A 115 0.82 -12.11 10.98
C ASP A 115 2.00 -12.43 11.92
N MET A 116 2.88 -11.46 12.19
CA MET A 116 3.94 -11.63 13.17
C MET A 116 3.36 -11.64 14.60
N GLY A 117 3.59 -12.73 15.33
CA GLY A 117 3.23 -12.84 16.76
C GLY A 117 3.96 -11.84 17.68
N GLY A 118 4.99 -11.13 17.18
CA GLY A 118 5.70 -10.08 17.90
C GLY A 118 5.97 -8.87 17.01
N PRO A 119 4.98 -8.01 16.72
CA PRO A 119 5.12 -6.89 15.78
C PRO A 119 6.16 -5.86 16.23
N MET A 120 6.44 -5.76 17.53
CA MET A 120 7.53 -4.92 18.06
C MET A 120 8.92 -5.35 17.57
N ARG A 121 9.06 -6.53 16.96
CA ARG A 121 10.30 -7.01 16.34
C ARG A 121 10.31 -6.85 14.82
N ALA A 122 9.24 -6.33 14.23
CA ALA A 122 9.10 -6.11 12.78
C ALA A 122 10.23 -5.24 12.19
N TRP A 123 10.80 -4.34 12.99
CA TRP A 123 11.93 -3.50 12.56
C TRP A 123 13.17 -4.31 12.15
N HIS A 124 13.31 -5.56 12.59
CA HIS A 124 14.39 -6.43 12.14
C HIS A 124 14.27 -6.82 10.66
N LEU A 125 13.07 -6.71 10.08
CA LEU A 125 12.81 -6.98 8.67
C LEU A 125 13.22 -5.80 7.77
N ILE A 126 13.52 -4.62 8.33
CA ILE A 126 13.90 -3.45 7.55
C ILE A 126 15.32 -3.65 7.01
N PRO A 127 15.52 -3.57 5.68
CA PRO A 127 16.84 -3.68 5.09
C PRO A 127 17.81 -2.66 5.72
N LYS A 128 19.01 -3.11 6.09
CA LYS A 128 20.12 -2.35 6.72
C LYS A 128 20.03 -2.05 8.23
N LEU A 129 18.85 -2.13 8.87
CA LEU A 129 18.70 -1.79 10.30
C LEU A 129 18.63 -3.02 11.23
N GLY A 130 18.32 -4.21 10.71
CA GLY A 130 18.11 -5.42 11.50
C GLY A 130 18.88 -6.66 11.02
N TYR A 131 18.55 -7.83 11.62
CA TYR A 131 19.01 -9.15 11.20
C TYR A 131 18.24 -9.61 9.96
N PHE A 132 18.55 -8.97 8.84
CA PHE A 132 17.92 -9.26 7.55
C PHE A 132 18.57 -10.52 6.95
N ASN A 133 17.90 -11.68 7.05
CA ASN A 133 18.35 -12.97 6.49
C ASN A 133 18.23 -13.03 4.95
N TRP A 134 18.80 -12.04 4.27
CA TRP A 134 18.87 -11.97 2.82
C TRP A 134 20.23 -12.48 2.34
N PRO A 135 20.28 -13.40 1.36
CA PRO A 135 19.22 -13.76 0.41
C PRO A 135 18.44 -15.07 0.70
N GLN A 136 18.67 -15.73 1.84
CA GLN A 136 18.15 -17.09 2.08
C GLN A 136 16.65 -17.16 2.41
N SER A 137 16.05 -16.08 2.94
CA SER A 137 14.63 -16.06 3.32
C SER A 137 13.74 -15.51 2.20
N LEU A 138 12.68 -16.24 1.85
CA LEU A 138 11.68 -15.79 0.87
C LEU A 138 10.89 -14.55 1.39
N LEU A 139 10.57 -14.50 2.68
CA LEU A 139 9.91 -13.35 3.30
C LEU A 139 10.76 -12.07 3.24
N ALA A 140 12.08 -12.21 3.31
CA ALA A 140 12.99 -11.07 3.15
C ALA A 140 12.89 -10.47 1.74
N TRP A 141 12.73 -11.32 0.71
CA TRP A 141 12.48 -10.86 -0.66
C TRP A 141 11.16 -10.12 -0.81
N ASP A 142 10.08 -10.63 -0.21
CA ASP A 142 8.77 -9.96 -0.24
C ASP A 142 8.86 -8.55 0.36
N VAL A 143 9.53 -8.38 1.49
CA VAL A 143 9.72 -7.07 2.11
C VAL A 143 10.47 -6.11 1.18
N VAL A 144 11.56 -6.55 0.54
CA VAL A 144 12.35 -5.70 -0.36
C VAL A 144 11.57 -5.32 -1.61
N VAL A 145 10.94 -6.30 -2.26
CA VAL A 145 10.19 -6.09 -3.51
C VAL A 145 8.99 -5.20 -3.25
N LEU A 146 8.21 -5.45 -2.19
CA LEU A 146 7.02 -4.66 -1.88
C LEU A 146 7.36 -3.23 -1.46
N ASN A 147 8.42 -3.02 -0.67
CA ASN A 147 8.85 -1.66 -0.33
C ASN A 147 9.40 -0.91 -1.54
N GLY A 148 10.18 -1.57 -2.40
CA GLY A 148 10.66 -0.98 -3.65
C GLY A 148 9.52 -0.62 -4.59
N TYR A 149 8.54 -1.51 -4.71
CA TYR A 149 7.38 -1.30 -5.56
C TYR A 149 6.43 -0.22 -5.02
N LEU A 150 6.24 -0.13 -3.69
CA LEU A 150 5.52 0.96 -3.06
C LEU A 150 6.22 2.30 -3.28
N ALA A 151 7.55 2.35 -3.17
CA ALA A 151 8.31 3.57 -3.42
C ALA A 151 8.12 4.05 -4.87
N LEU A 152 8.15 3.16 -5.86
CA LEU A 152 7.89 3.51 -7.25
C LEU A 152 6.46 4.03 -7.46
N ASN A 153 5.45 3.33 -6.94
CA ASN A 153 4.05 3.74 -7.06
C ASN A 153 3.70 5.04 -6.31
N LEU A 154 4.50 5.46 -5.34
CA LEU A 154 4.32 6.75 -4.68
C LEU A 154 5.10 7.86 -5.40
N LEU A 155 6.34 7.60 -5.81
CA LEU A 155 7.23 8.61 -6.39
C LEU A 155 6.81 9.02 -7.81
N ILE A 156 6.43 8.08 -8.66
CA ILE A 156 6.07 8.36 -10.07
C ILE A 156 4.81 9.25 -10.12
N PRO A 157 3.68 8.90 -9.48
CA PRO A 157 2.48 9.73 -9.57
C PRO A 157 2.66 11.04 -8.82
N PHE A 158 3.39 11.05 -7.71
CA PHE A 158 3.72 12.29 -7.00
C PHE A 158 4.51 13.26 -7.89
N TYR A 159 5.52 12.77 -8.60
CA TYR A 159 6.30 13.59 -9.53
C TYR A 159 5.44 14.15 -10.66
N ILE A 160 4.58 13.32 -11.27
CA ILE A 160 3.66 13.73 -12.32
C ILE A 160 2.68 14.81 -11.79
N LEU A 161 2.06 14.58 -10.63
CA LEU A 161 1.11 15.52 -10.03
C LEU A 161 1.77 16.85 -9.66
N TYR A 162 3.00 16.80 -9.13
CA TYR A 162 3.77 17.99 -8.75
C TYR A 162 4.22 18.80 -9.97
N CYS A 163 4.63 18.14 -11.05
CA CYS A 163 4.93 18.79 -12.33
C CYS A 163 3.69 19.47 -12.91
N HIS A 164 2.56 18.76 -12.94
CA HIS A 164 1.28 19.30 -13.40
C HIS A 164 0.82 20.51 -12.56
N TYR A 165 0.93 20.44 -11.22
CA TYR A 165 0.59 21.54 -10.32
C TYR A 165 1.45 22.80 -10.56
N ASN A 166 2.70 22.62 -10.99
CA ASN A 166 3.60 23.72 -11.34
C ASN A 166 3.50 24.17 -12.81
N GLY A 167 2.57 23.61 -13.59
CA GLY A 167 2.40 23.93 -15.01
C GLY A 167 3.59 23.51 -15.88
N ARG A 168 4.37 22.50 -15.45
CA ARG A 168 5.54 21.99 -16.18
C ARG A 168 5.22 20.64 -16.80
N HIS A 169 5.65 20.43 -18.05
CA HIS A 169 5.61 19.10 -18.65
C HIS A 169 6.59 18.17 -17.92
N PRO A 170 6.16 16.96 -17.52
CA PRO A 170 7.06 15.98 -16.89
C PRO A 170 8.15 15.59 -17.90
N LYS A 171 9.40 15.48 -17.43
CA LYS A 171 10.51 14.98 -18.27
C LYS A 171 10.41 13.46 -18.45
N GLU A 172 10.38 13.00 -19.70
CA GLU A 172 10.33 11.58 -20.16
C GLU A 172 11.41 10.63 -19.59
N ARG A 173 12.39 11.13 -18.82
CA ARG A 173 13.49 10.32 -18.28
C ARG A 173 13.22 9.81 -16.86
N TYR A 174 12.21 10.34 -16.17
CA TYR A 174 11.91 10.03 -14.77
C TYR A 174 10.64 9.20 -14.57
N TYR A 175 10.04 8.75 -15.67
CA TYR A 175 8.94 7.79 -15.76
C TYR A 175 9.18 6.88 -16.97
#